data_AF-V5YNK9-F1
#
_entry.id   AF-V5YNK9-F1
#
_cell.length_a   1.000
_cell.length_b   1.000
_cell.length_c   1.000
_cell.angle_alpha   90.00
_cell.angle_beta   90.00
_cell.angle_gamma   90.00
#
_symmetry.space_group_name_H-M   'P 1'
#
loop_
_entity.id
_entity.type
_entity.pdbx_description
1 polymer ?
#
loop_
_entity_poly.entity_id
_entity_poly.type
_entity_poly.pdbx_seq_one_letter_code
_entity_poly.pdbx_strand_id
1 'polypeptide(L)'
;MSESATAIYLTDDRDLPERDLRALVIFPGGNGDWYVQVTPPHGRSTEGVRICTSGGASTNCPGLGPAIAEAFRAIMASQNGSKHEPLPSREEMQTELNAWRQRFPDMKFDGFFDIVEAEESAHNRT
;
A
#
# COMPACT_ATOMS: atom_id res chain seq x y z
N MET A 1 0.74 -4.74 27.83
CA MET A 1 1.41 -4.26 26.61
C MET A 1 0.75 -4.97 25.45
N SER A 2 0.04 -4.27 24.56
CA SER A 2 -0.53 -4.94 23.38
C SER A 2 0.61 -5.38 22.48
N GLU A 3 0.62 -6.65 22.10
CA GLU A 3 1.55 -7.15 21.10
C GLU A 3 1.30 -6.39 19.79
N SER A 4 2.32 -5.69 19.28
CA SER A 4 2.20 -4.98 18.01
C SER A 4 1.94 -6.01 16.90
N ALA A 5 0.89 -5.79 16.11
CA ALA A 5 0.49 -6.70 15.04
C ALA A 5 1.69 -6.99 14.11
N THR A 6 1.99 -8.27 13.90
CA THR A 6 3.13 -8.73 13.10
C THR A 6 2.63 -9.66 12.00
N ALA A 7 2.88 -9.27 10.75
CA ALA A 7 2.58 -10.09 9.59
C ALA A 7 3.73 -11.09 9.37
N ILE A 8 3.39 -12.37 9.23
CA ILE A 8 4.36 -13.45 9.00
C ILE A 8 3.87 -14.28 7.81
N TYR A 9 4.72 -14.40 6.80
CA TYR A 9 4.50 -15.27 5.65
C TYR A 9 5.63 -16.30 5.58
N LEU A 10 5.29 -17.58 5.79
CA LEU A 10 6.23 -18.69 5.58
C LEU A 10 6.30 -19.00 4.09
N THR A 11 7.51 -19.14 3.52
CA THR A 11 7.63 -19.47 2.10
C THR A 11 7.08 -20.86 1.81
N ASP A 12 6.54 -21.05 0.60
CA ASP A 12 5.99 -22.34 0.14
C ASP A 12 7.09 -23.33 -0.28
N ASP A 13 8.36 -23.06 0.07
CA ASP A 13 9.51 -23.93 -0.23
C ASP A 13 9.53 -25.18 0.68
N ARG A 14 8.35 -25.78 0.92
CA ARG A 14 8.15 -26.93 1.83
C ARG A 14 8.94 -28.17 1.42
N ASP A 15 9.42 -28.20 0.18
CA ASP A 15 10.29 -29.25 -0.34
C ASP A 15 11.76 -29.10 0.12
N LEU A 16 12.13 -27.95 0.68
CA LEU A 16 13.45 -27.71 1.22
C LEU A 16 13.57 -28.24 2.67
N PRO A 17 14.79 -28.62 3.10
CA PRO A 17 15.06 -28.91 4.50
C PRO A 17 14.66 -27.74 5.41
N GLU A 18 14.21 -28.03 6.64
CA GLU A 18 13.72 -27.02 7.60
C GLU A 18 14.71 -25.86 7.84
N ARG A 19 16.02 -26.15 7.80
CA ARG A 19 17.11 -25.16 7.92
C ARG A 19 17.14 -24.13 6.79
N ASP A 20 16.55 -24.45 5.65
CA ASP A 20 16.55 -23.65 4.43
C ASP A 20 15.20 -22.93 4.23
N LEU A 21 14.17 -23.30 4.99
CA LEU A 21 12.90 -22.59 5.03
C LEU A 21 13.10 -21.17 5.59
N ARG A 22 12.35 -20.22 5.03
CA ARG A 22 12.38 -18.82 5.44
C ARG A 22 10.97 -18.28 5.64
N ALA A 23 10.87 -17.24 6.44
CA ALA A 23 9.66 -16.46 6.62
C ALA A 23 9.96 -14.97 6.36
N LEU A 24 9.02 -14.31 5.71
CA LEU A 24 8.97 -12.86 5.62
C LEU A 24 8.19 -12.33 6.82
N VAL A 25 8.79 -11.42 7.58
CA VAL A 25 8.18 -10.77 8.73
C VAL A 25 8.09 -9.27 8.49
N ILE A 26 6.89 -8.70 8.63
CA ILE A 26 6.64 -7.27 8.49
C ILE A 26 5.90 -6.77 9.73
N PHE A 27 6.38 -5.69 10.34
CA PHE A 27 5.69 -5.05 11.46
C PHE A 27 5.88 -3.53 11.44
N PRO A 28 4.88 -2.77 11.92
CA PRO A 28 5.01 -1.33 12.09
C PRO A 28 5.87 -1.02 13.32
N GLY A 29 6.81 -0.09 13.16
CA GLY A 29 7.50 0.55 14.27
C GLY A 29 6.58 1.56 14.95
N GLY A 30 6.75 1.75 16.27
CA GLY A 30 6.01 2.79 17.02
C GLY A 30 6.28 4.22 16.54
N ASN A 31 7.27 4.41 15.66
CA ASN A 31 7.63 5.67 15.02
C ASN A 31 7.00 5.87 13.63
N GLY A 32 6.10 4.99 13.19
CA GLY A 32 5.45 5.06 11.88
C GLY A 32 6.26 4.49 10.72
N ASP A 33 7.42 3.88 11.00
CA ASP A 33 8.21 3.18 9.97
C ASP A 33 7.80 1.73 9.83
N TRP A 34 8.28 1.08 8.77
CA TRP A 34 8.10 -0.36 8.57
C TRP A 34 9.40 -1.10 8.81
N TYR A 35 9.31 -2.25 9.47
CA TYR A 35 10.43 -3.16 9.65
C TYR A 35 10.13 -4.43 8.88
N VAL A 36 11.05 -4.79 7.98
CA VAL A 36 10.92 -5.96 7.10
C VAL A 36 12.11 -6.87 7.35
N GLN A 37 11.85 -8.14 7.64
CA GLN A 37 12.87 -9.12 8.00
C GLN A 37 12.66 -10.42 7.24
N VAL A 38 13.76 -11.12 6.95
CA VAL A 38 13.74 -12.51 6.53
C VAL A 38 14.28 -13.34 7.69
N THR A 39 13.49 -14.30 8.15
CA THR A 39 13.77 -15.09 9.35
C THR A 39 13.70 -16.58 9.05
N PRO A 40 14.25 -17.47 9.89
CA PRO A 40 13.84 -18.87 9.91
C PRO A 40 12.33 -19.00 10.25
N PRO A 41 11.71 -20.18 10.01
CA PRO A 41 10.25 -20.38 10.12
C PRO A 41 9.62 -19.96 11.45
N HIS A 42 10.38 -20.10 12.54
CA HIS A 42 9.95 -19.80 13.91
C HIS A 42 10.87 -18.77 14.59
N GLY A 43 11.73 -18.11 13.81
CA GLY A 43 12.79 -17.25 14.34
C GLY A 43 12.39 -15.78 14.38
N ARG A 44 13.00 -15.04 15.31
CA ARG A 44 13.20 -13.59 15.18
C ARG A 44 14.56 -13.37 14.54
N SER A 45 14.67 -12.45 13.58
CA SER A 45 15.96 -12.08 13.01
C SER A 45 16.38 -10.69 13.49
N THR A 46 17.68 -10.51 13.73
CA THR A 46 18.29 -9.17 13.83
C THR A 46 18.60 -8.59 12.46
N GLU A 47 18.49 -9.40 11.41
CA GLU A 47 18.71 -9.01 10.01
C GLU A 47 17.38 -8.55 9.42
N GLY A 48 17.24 -7.23 9.33
CA GLY A 48 16.05 -6.58 8.81
C GLY A 48 16.35 -5.20 8.29
N VAL A 49 15.52 -4.73 7.38
CA VAL A 49 15.59 -3.38 6.83
C VAL A 49 14.50 -2.54 7.47
N ARG A 50 14.89 -1.37 7.97
CA ARG A 50 13.97 -0.31 8.36
C ARG A 50 13.63 0.51 7.11
N ILE A 51 12.36 0.53 6.75
CA ILE A 51 11.80 1.37 5.70
C ILE A 51 11.23 2.61 6.36
N CYS A 52 12.02 3.68 6.34
CA CYS A 52 11.59 4.95 6.89
C CYS A 52 10.47 5.56 6.05
N THR A 53 9.41 6.04 6.70
CA THR A 53 8.35 6.82 6.03
C THR A 53 8.76 8.28 5.76
N SER A 54 9.97 8.65 6.18
CA SER A 54 10.65 9.91 5.88
C SER A 54 12.10 9.69 5.43
N GLY A 55 12.69 10.67 4.73
CA GLY A 55 14.07 10.58 4.25
C GLY A 55 14.25 9.70 3.00
N GLY A 56 15.42 9.06 2.87
CA GLY A 56 15.88 8.46 1.61
C GLY A 56 14.94 7.45 0.94
N ALA A 57 14.27 6.59 1.70
CA ALA A 57 13.29 5.65 1.14
C ALA A 57 12.06 6.39 0.59
N SER A 58 11.51 7.34 1.35
CA SER A 58 10.36 8.15 0.93
C SER A 58 10.67 9.09 -0.24
N THR A 59 11.90 9.61 -0.35
CA THR A 59 12.28 10.57 -1.40
C THR A 59 12.76 9.88 -2.67
N ASN A 60 13.57 8.82 -2.56
CA ASN A 60 14.17 8.16 -3.73
C ASN A 60 13.30 7.01 -4.25
N CYS A 61 12.49 6.40 -3.38
CA CYS A 61 11.62 5.26 -3.70
C CYS A 61 10.22 5.45 -3.09
N PRO A 62 9.47 6.51 -3.46
CA PRO A 62 8.22 6.90 -2.79
C PRO A 62 7.14 5.79 -2.75
N GLY A 63 7.16 4.84 -3.69
CA GLY A 63 6.24 3.70 -3.73
C GLY A 63 6.56 2.56 -2.75
N LEU A 64 7.76 2.53 -2.17
CA LEU A 64 8.22 1.41 -1.35
C LEU A 64 7.45 1.28 -0.03
N GLY A 65 7.27 2.38 0.70
CA GLY A 65 6.48 2.38 1.94
C GLY A 65 5.03 1.90 1.73
N PRO A 66 4.29 2.49 0.77
CA PRO A 66 2.94 2.01 0.40
C PRO A 66 2.89 0.53 0.03
N ALA A 67 3.86 0.03 -0.75
CA ALA A 67 3.92 -1.38 -1.14
C ALA A 67 4.12 -2.31 0.06
N ILE A 68 4.99 -1.95 1.02
CA ILE A 68 5.19 -2.72 2.25
C ILE A 68 3.94 -2.71 3.13
N ALA A 69 3.26 -1.56 3.24
CA ALA A 69 2.00 -1.47 3.97
C ALA A 69 0.91 -2.35 3.35
N GLU A 70 0.87 -2.45 2.02
CA GLU A 70 -0.06 -3.33 1.30
C GLU A 70 0.26 -4.80 1.50
N ALA A 71 1.54 -5.19 1.41
CA ALA A 71 1.98 -6.54 1.71
C ALA A 71 1.63 -6.94 3.15
N PHE A 72 1.83 -6.04 4.12
CA PHE A 72 1.41 -6.24 5.50
C PHE A 72 -0.10 -6.51 5.62
N ARG A 73 -0.95 -5.66 5.00
CA ARG A 73 -2.40 -5.86 5.01
C ARG A 73 -2.83 -7.18 4.38
N ALA A 74 -2.22 -7.54 3.25
CA ALA A 74 -2.51 -8.80 2.55
C ALA A 74 -2.18 -10.03 3.40
N ILE A 75 -1.01 -10.04 4.07
CA ILE A 75 -0.62 -11.14 4.95
C ILE A 75 -1.52 -11.20 6.19
N MET A 76 -1.83 -10.06 6.82
CA MET A 76 -2.74 -10.03 7.96
C MET A 76 -4.15 -10.51 7.58
N ALA A 77 -4.65 -10.13 6.41
CA ALA A 77 -5.94 -10.60 5.92
C ALA A 77 -5.96 -12.11 5.71
N SER A 78 -4.92 -12.68 5.10
CA SER A 78 -4.84 -14.13 4.87
C SER A 78 -4.76 -14.92 6.17
N GLN A 79 -4.02 -14.43 7.17
CA GLN A 79 -3.97 -14.99 8.52
C GLN A 79 -5.35 -14.99 9.21
N ASN A 80 -6.19 -14.02 8.88
CA ASN A 80 -7.57 -13.91 9.37
C ASN A 80 -8.60 -14.64 8.47
N GLY A 81 -8.14 -15.45 7.49
CA GLY A 81 -9.00 -16.18 6.56
C GLY A 81 -9.76 -15.28 5.57
N SER A 82 -9.33 -14.04 5.39
CA SER A 82 -9.93 -13.06 4.50
C SER A 82 -9.04 -12.79 3.28
N LYS A 83 -9.65 -12.42 2.16
CA LYS A 83 -8.92 -11.96 0.97
C LYS A 83 -8.74 -10.44 1.06
N HIS A 84 -7.51 -9.97 0.86
CA HIS A 84 -7.25 -8.54 0.72
C HIS A 84 -7.52 -8.11 -0.73
N GLU A 85 -8.45 -7.19 -0.92
CA GLU A 85 -8.68 -6.55 -2.22
C GLU A 85 -7.69 -5.39 -2.37
N PRO A 86 -6.80 -5.42 -3.37
CA PRO A 86 -5.73 -4.44 -3.49
C PRO A 86 -6.30 -3.04 -3.74
N LEU A 87 -5.66 -2.02 -3.17
CA LEU A 87 -5.97 -0.64 -3.52
C LEU A 87 -5.50 -0.36 -4.96
N PRO A 88 -6.33 0.30 -5.79
CA PRO A 88 -5.93 0.67 -7.14
C PRO A 88 -4.69 1.57 -7.09
N SER A 89 -3.74 1.31 -7.97
CA SER A 89 -2.52 2.10 -8.11
C SER A 89 -2.83 3.53 -8.53
N ARG A 90 -1.87 4.44 -8.34
CA ARG A 90 -2.00 5.83 -8.80
C ARG A 90 -2.26 5.92 -10.30
N GLU A 91 -1.67 5.04 -11.09
CA GLU A 91 -1.85 4.99 -12.53
C GLU A 91 -3.24 4.50 -12.92
N GLU A 92 -3.75 3.46 -12.25
CA GLU A 92 -5.12 2.97 -12.43
C GLU A 92 -6.13 4.05 -12.04
N MET A 93 -5.95 4.72 -10.89
CA MET A 93 -6.79 5.84 -10.48
C MET A 93 -6.73 7.01 -11.48
N GLN A 94 -5.56 7.33 -12.02
CA GLN A 94 -5.42 8.39 -13.02
C GLN A 94 -6.09 8.01 -14.34
N THR A 95 -6.01 6.75 -14.74
CA THR A 95 -6.67 6.20 -15.93
C THR A 95 -8.19 6.28 -15.78
N GLU A 96 -8.70 5.85 -14.62
CA GLU A 96 -10.13 5.93 -14.30
C GLU A 96 -10.61 7.38 -14.26
N LEU A 97 -9.84 8.28 -13.63
CA LEU A 97 -10.15 9.71 -13.60
C LEU A 97 -10.18 10.33 -15.01
N ASN A 98 -9.24 9.94 -15.88
CA ASN A 98 -9.21 10.41 -17.27
C ASN A 98 -10.40 9.89 -18.07
N ALA A 99 -10.75 8.60 -17.92
CA ALA A 99 -11.92 8.01 -18.55
C ALA A 99 -13.22 8.68 -18.07
N TRP A 100 -13.29 8.98 -16.77
CA TRP A 100 -14.42 9.71 -16.18
C TRP A 100 -14.54 11.12 -16.77
N ARG A 101 -13.44 11.88 -16.86
CA ARG A 101 -13.42 13.23 -17.46
C ARG A 101 -13.80 13.23 -18.94
N GLN A 102 -13.42 12.20 -19.70
CA GLN A 102 -13.85 12.06 -21.10
C GLN A 102 -15.35 11.77 -21.22
N ARG A 103 -15.90 10.99 -20.29
CA ARG A 103 -17.32 10.64 -20.27
C ARG A 103 -18.21 11.79 -19.79
N PHE A 104 -17.70 12.63 -18.90
CA PHE A 104 -18.41 13.76 -18.30
C PHE A 104 -17.60 15.06 -18.47
N PRO A 105 -17.46 15.57 -19.71
CA PRO A 105 -16.62 16.73 -19.99
C PRO A 105 -17.11 18.01 -19.31
N ASP A 106 -18.42 18.10 -19.10
CA ASP A 106 -19.08 19.27 -18.50
C ASP A 106 -19.18 19.17 -16.99
N MET A 107 -18.49 18.22 -16.36
CA MET A 107 -18.52 18.03 -14.91
C MET A 107 -17.15 18.33 -14.30
N LYS A 108 -17.11 19.14 -13.23
CA LYS A 108 -15.89 19.48 -12.50
C LYS A 108 -16.10 19.29 -11.00
N PHE A 109 -15.03 18.93 -10.30
CA PHE A 109 -15.02 18.99 -8.84
C PHE A 109 -14.95 20.45 -8.40
N ASP A 110 -15.83 20.86 -7.49
CA ASP A 110 -15.94 22.24 -7.00
C ASP A 110 -14.78 22.67 -6.08
N GLY A 111 -13.92 21.72 -5.69
CA GLY A 111 -12.77 21.94 -4.82
C GLY A 111 -13.07 21.73 -3.34
N PHE A 112 -14.31 21.42 -2.98
CA PHE A 112 -14.75 21.25 -1.59
C PHE A 112 -15.37 19.86 -1.37
N PHE A 113 -16.52 19.57 -1.98
CA PHE A 113 -17.28 18.35 -1.67
C PHE A 113 -18.04 17.73 -2.84
N ASP A 114 -18.31 18.48 -3.91
CA ASP A 114 -19.28 18.05 -4.94
C ASP A 114 -18.73 18.12 -6.36
N ILE A 115 -19.38 17.33 -7.24
CA ILE A 115 -19.20 17.38 -8.68
C ILE A 115 -20.33 18.23 -9.26
N VAL A 116 -19.96 19.35 -9.86
CA VAL A 116 -20.89 20.35 -10.41
C VAL A 116 -20.74 20.45 -11.92
N GLU A 117 -21.78 20.92 -12.60
CA GLU A 117 -21.65 21.30 -14.00
C GLU A 117 -20.64 22.45 -14.14
N ALA A 118 -19.73 22.31 -15.10
CA ALA A 118 -18.82 23.36 -15.49
C ALA A 118 -19.66 24.45 -16.15
N GLU A 119 -19.95 25.52 -15.40
CA GLU A 119 -20.65 26.70 -15.92
C GLU A 119 -20.14 27.03 -17.32
N GLU A 120 -21.01 26.86 -18.33
CA GLU A 120 -20.75 27.38 -19.67
C GLU A 120 -20.36 28.84 -19.47
N SER A 121 -19.22 29.23 -20.02
CA SER A 121 -18.86 30.64 -20.14
C SER A 121 -19.92 31.32 -20.99
N ALA A 122 -21.01 31.74 -20.35
CA ALA A 122 -22.12 32.41 -20.98
C ALA A 122 -21.61 33.76 -21.47
N HIS A 123 -21.38 33.83 -22.79
CA HIS A 123 -21.60 35.01 -23.63
C HIS A 123 -20.96 36.32 -23.13
N ASN A 124 -19.91 36.83 -23.78
CA ASN A 124 -20.05 37.43 -25.11
C ASN A 124 -21.50 37.83 -25.46
N ARG A 125 -22.05 38.79 -24.74
CA ARG A 125 -23.22 39.56 -25.16
C ARG A 125 -22.91 41.03 -24.89
N THR A 126 -22.42 41.68 -25.95
CA THR A 126 -22.55 43.11 -26.32
C THR A 126 -22.62 44.15 -25.21
#